data_AF-A0A357AGJ9-F1
#
_entry.id   AF-A0A357AGJ9-F1
#
_cell.length_a   1.000
_cell.length_b   1.000
_cell.length_c   1.000
_cell.angle_alpha   90.00
_cell.angle_beta   90.00
_cell.angle_gamma   90.00
#
_symmetry.space_group_name_H-M   'P 1'
#
loop_
_entity.id
_entity.type
_entity.pdbx_description
1 polymer ?
#
loop_
_entity_poly.entity_id
_entity_poly.type
_entity_poly.pdbx_seq_one_letter_code
_entity_poly.pdbx_strand_id
1 'polypeptide(L)'
;MTILKKVRENLFLAIIALAYIIMFIAKPSMGIESVKNSGYYIKEMLMIMPVIFVLTALLDMWVPKEKIMRYLGKDAKAKGVFLSFVVGSISAGPIYAAFPMCVMLHKKGASLRNIIIILSSWAVIKVPML
;
A
#
# COMPACT_ATOMS: atom_id res chain seq x y z
N MET A 1 31.83 9.78 -15.17
CA MET A 1 31.19 9.09 -14.04
C MET A 1 31.02 7.61 -14.40
N THR A 2 31.85 6.74 -13.84
CA THR A 2 31.97 5.33 -14.25
C THR A 2 30.67 4.56 -14.02
N ILE A 3 30.25 3.75 -15.00
CA ILE A 3 29.01 2.94 -14.96
C ILE A 3 28.90 2.12 -13.66
N LEU A 4 30.02 1.61 -13.15
CA LEU A 4 30.09 0.91 -11.86
C LEU A 4 29.57 1.74 -10.67
N LYS A 5 29.83 3.05 -10.65
CA LYS A 5 29.35 3.93 -9.59
C LYS A 5 27.82 4.03 -9.62
N LYS A 6 27.24 4.16 -10.82
CA LYS A 6 25.79 4.28 -11.03
C LYS A 6 25.04 2.97 -10.71
N VAL A 7 25.64 1.82 -11.01
CA VAL A 7 25.12 0.50 -10.63
C VAL A 7 25.14 0.31 -9.12
N ARG A 8 26.24 0.67 -8.45
CA ARG A 8 26.35 0.56 -6.98
C ARG A 8 25.35 1.45 -6.25
N GLU A 9 25.09 2.64 -6.78
CA GLU A 9 24.09 3.57 -6.26
C GLU A 9 22.64 3.10 -6.50
N ASN A 10 22.41 2.22 -7.48
CA ASN A 10 21.08 1.73 -7.86
C ASN A 10 21.00 0.20 -7.83
N LEU A 11 21.60 -0.42 -6.81
CA LEU A 11 21.78 -1.87 -6.73
C LEU A 11 20.45 -2.63 -6.88
N PHE A 12 19.38 -2.13 -6.27
CA PHE A 12 18.04 -2.72 -6.38
C PHE A 12 17.55 -2.80 -7.85
N LEU A 13 17.65 -1.69 -8.59
CA LEU A 13 17.23 -1.65 -9.99
C LEU A 13 18.13 -2.53 -10.87
N ALA A 14 19.43 -2.57 -10.57
CA ALA A 14 20.37 -3.43 -11.27
C ALA A 14 20.04 -4.92 -11.06
N ILE A 15 19.68 -5.33 -9.84
CA ILE A 15 19.25 -6.70 -9.53
C ILE A 15 17.97 -7.04 -10.28
N ILE A 16 16.98 -6.13 -10.30
CA ILE A 16 15.73 -6.35 -11.06
C ILE A 16 16.02 -6.51 -12.54
N ALA A 17 16.82 -5.61 -13.14
CA ALA A 17 17.17 -5.67 -14.55
C ALA A 17 17.87 -6.99 -14.89
N LEU A 18 18.81 -7.42 -14.05
CA LEU A 18 19.49 -8.70 -14.20
C LEU A 18 18.52 -9.88 -14.11
N ALA A 19 17.59 -9.87 -13.14
CA ALA A 19 16.58 -10.93 -13.00
C ALA A 19 15.68 -11.02 -14.25
N TYR A 20 15.27 -9.90 -14.83
CA TYR A 20 14.53 -9.88 -16.08
C TYR A 20 15.36 -10.42 -17.25
N ILE A 21 16.62 -10.00 -17.40
CA ILE A 21 17.51 -10.51 -18.45
C ILE A 21 17.66 -12.04 -18.34
N ILE A 22 17.90 -12.55 -17.14
CA ILE A 22 17.99 -13.99 -16.87
C ILE A 22 16.68 -14.69 -17.26
N MET A 23 15.52 -14.14 -16.88
CA MET A 23 14.22 -14.70 -17.27
C MET A 23 13.99 -14.70 -18.78
N PHE A 24 14.37 -13.62 -19.49
CA PHE A 24 14.23 -13.55 -20.95
C PHE A 24 15.10 -14.59 -21.67
N ILE A 25 16.28 -14.91 -21.14
CA ILE A 25 17.16 -15.94 -21.70
C ILE A 25 16.65 -17.34 -21.35
N ALA A 26 16.28 -17.58 -20.08
CA ALA A 26 15.89 -18.91 -19.61
C ALA A 26 14.49 -19.34 -20.09
N LYS A 27 13.53 -18.41 -20.09
CA LYS A 27 12.13 -18.64 -20.50
C LYS A 27 11.54 -17.37 -21.12
N PRO A 28 11.77 -17.13 -22.43
CA PRO A 28 11.34 -15.91 -23.12
C PRO A 28 9.85 -15.58 -22.96
N SER A 29 8.98 -16.60 -23.00
CA SER A 29 7.53 -16.43 -22.80
C SER A 29 7.19 -15.85 -21.44
N MET A 30 7.81 -16.37 -20.37
CA MET A 30 7.64 -15.84 -19.01
C MET A 30 8.20 -14.42 -18.88
N GLY A 31 9.31 -14.12 -19.55
CA GLY A 31 9.89 -12.76 -19.58
C GLY A 31 8.91 -11.73 -20.16
N ILE A 32 8.32 -12.03 -21.32
CA ILE A 32 7.32 -11.17 -21.98
C ILE A 32 6.08 -11.00 -21.10
N GLU A 33 5.56 -12.09 -20.54
CA GLU A 33 4.39 -12.05 -19.66
C GLU A 33 4.66 -11.24 -18.39
N SER A 34 5.84 -11.38 -17.78
CA SER A 34 6.24 -10.64 -16.59
C SER A 34 6.30 -9.12 -16.85
N VAL A 35 6.81 -8.70 -18.01
CA VAL A 35 6.83 -7.27 -18.39
C VAL A 35 5.41 -6.76 -18.62
N LYS A 36 4.56 -7.54 -19.32
CA LYS A 36 3.16 -7.18 -19.55
C LYS A 36 2.38 -7.03 -18.24
N ASN A 37 2.54 -7.97 -17.32
CA ASN A 37 1.91 -7.95 -15.99
C ASN A 37 2.42 -6.76 -15.16
N SER A 38 3.72 -6.48 -15.19
CA SER A 38 4.27 -5.29 -14.51
C SER A 38 3.68 -3.99 -15.06
N GLY A 39 3.58 -3.87 -16.38
CA GLY A 39 2.95 -2.71 -17.03
C GLY A 39 1.48 -2.58 -16.66
N TYR A 40 0.74 -3.70 -16.61
CA TYR A 40 -0.64 -3.74 -16.16
C TYR A 40 -0.79 -3.20 -14.72
N TYR A 41 -0.02 -3.72 -13.77
CA TYR A 41 -0.10 -3.29 -12.37
C TYR A 41 0.29 -1.82 -12.18
N ILE A 42 1.32 -1.33 -12.88
CA ILE A 42 1.69 0.09 -12.84
C ILE A 42 0.53 0.96 -13.36
N LYS A 43 -0.07 0.57 -14.50
CA LYS A 43 -1.21 1.30 -15.07
C LYS A 43 -2.41 1.31 -14.12
N GLU A 44 -2.74 0.16 -13.54
CA GLU A 44 -3.82 0.01 -12.56
C GLU A 44 -3.58 0.91 -11.33
N MET A 45 -2.36 0.89 -10.78
CA MET A 45 -1.96 1.77 -9.68
C MET A 45 -2.16 3.25 -10.04
N LEU A 46 -1.65 3.69 -11.19
CA LEU A 46 -1.77 5.08 -11.61
C LEU A 46 -3.22 5.53 -11.86
N MET A 47 -4.09 4.62 -12.30
CA MET A 47 -5.51 4.91 -12.50
C MET A 47 -6.29 4.98 -11.18
N ILE A 48 -5.99 4.11 -10.22
CA ILE A 48 -6.71 4.03 -8.94
C ILE A 48 -6.23 5.11 -7.96
N MET A 49 -4.93 5.42 -7.93
CA MET A 49 -4.33 6.33 -6.95
C MET A 49 -4.97 7.74 -6.88
N PRO A 50 -5.32 8.41 -7.99
CA PRO A 50 -6.01 9.71 -7.94
C PRO A 50 -7.32 9.65 -7.18
N VAL A 51 -8.14 8.63 -7.43
CA VAL A 51 -9.43 8.44 -6.74
C VAL A 51 -9.20 8.22 -5.24
N ILE A 52 -8.23 7.38 -4.88
CA ILE A 52 -7.87 7.12 -3.48
C ILE A 52 -7.38 8.39 -2.79
N PHE A 53 -6.58 9.23 -3.45
CA PHE A 53 -6.13 10.49 -2.87
C PHE A 53 -7.26 11.47 -2.65
N VAL A 54 -8.20 11.60 -3.59
CA VAL A 54 -9.39 12.44 -3.41
C VAL A 54 -10.23 11.95 -2.24
N LEU A 55 -10.53 10.65 -2.17
CA LEU A 55 -11.28 10.06 -1.06
C LEU A 55 -10.55 10.25 0.28
N THR A 56 -9.23 10.07 0.29
CA THR A 56 -8.41 10.28 1.49
C THR A 56 -8.46 11.75 1.92
N ALA A 57 -8.38 12.70 1.00
CA ALA A 57 -8.46 14.14 1.29
C ALA A 57 -9.85 14.54 1.82
N LEU A 58 -10.92 13.98 1.26
CA LEU A 58 -12.28 14.20 1.76
C LEU A 58 -12.45 13.64 3.19
N LEU A 59 -11.98 12.41 3.43
CA LEU A 59 -11.97 11.84 4.78
C LEU A 59 -11.11 12.67 5.73
N ASP A 60 -10.00 13.22 5.24
CA ASP A 60 -9.15 14.12 6.02
C ASP A 60 -9.89 15.42 6.39
N MET A 61 -10.73 15.95 5.51
CA MET A 61 -11.52 17.13 5.83
C MET A 61 -12.69 16.82 6.77
N TRP A 62 -13.36 15.68 6.57
CA TRP A 62 -14.62 15.37 7.25
C TRP A 62 -14.46 14.71 8.62
N VAL A 63 -13.39 13.94 8.84
CA VAL A 63 -13.22 13.19 10.09
C VAL A 63 -12.35 14.00 11.06
N PRO A 64 -12.90 14.53 12.17
CA PRO A 64 -12.12 15.32 13.13
C PRO A 64 -11.02 14.50 13.78
N LYS A 65 -9.90 15.17 14.09
CA LYS A 65 -8.73 14.56 14.72
C LYS A 65 -9.09 13.90 16.06
N GLU A 66 -9.99 14.52 16.81
CA GLU A 66 -10.44 14.06 18.13
C GLU A 66 -11.15 12.71 18.03
N LYS A 67 -11.92 12.47 16.96
CA LYS A 67 -12.54 11.16 16.72
C LYS A 67 -11.48 10.10 16.42
N ILE A 68 -10.50 10.41 15.57
CA ILE A 68 -9.40 9.48 15.26
C ILE A 68 -8.61 9.16 16.54
N MET A 69 -8.24 10.15 17.34
CA MET A 69 -7.53 9.91 18.61
C MET A 69 -8.37 9.08 19.60
N ARG A 70 -9.66 9.37 19.73
CA ARG A 70 -10.56 8.65 20.63
C ARG A 70 -10.73 7.17 20.26
N TYR A 71 -10.85 6.85 18.98
CA TYR A 71 -11.18 5.50 18.51
C TYR A 71 -9.98 4.69 18.00
N LEU A 72 -8.97 5.35 17.44
CA LEU A 72 -7.79 4.71 16.85
C LEU A 72 -6.48 5.16 17.51
N GLY A 73 -6.50 6.11 18.44
CA GLY A 73 -5.32 6.53 19.20
C GLY A 73 -4.84 5.50 20.22
N LYS A 74 -3.80 5.86 20.98
CA LYS A 74 -3.17 4.98 21.98
C LYS A 74 -4.14 4.60 23.11
N ASP A 75 -5.00 5.54 23.51
CA ASP A 75 -5.94 5.38 24.63
C ASP A 75 -7.16 4.51 24.28
N ALA A 76 -7.38 4.20 23.00
CA ALA A 76 -8.49 3.37 22.54
C ALA A 76 -8.37 1.89 22.95
N LYS A 77 -7.17 1.44 23.38
CA LYS A 77 -6.88 0.09 23.89
C LYS A 77 -7.49 -1.00 22.99
N ALA A 78 -8.28 -1.93 23.55
CA ALA A 78 -8.89 -3.04 22.83
C ALA A 78 -9.96 -2.58 21.81
N LYS A 79 -10.68 -1.49 22.10
CA LYS A 79 -11.68 -0.95 21.16
C LYS A 79 -11.03 -0.49 19.85
N GLY A 80 -9.85 0.14 19.95
CA GLY A 80 -9.09 0.55 18.77
C GLY A 80 -8.55 -0.62 17.97
N VAL A 81 -8.11 -1.70 18.62
CA VAL A 81 -7.67 -2.93 17.94
C VAL A 81 -8.82 -3.55 17.15
N PHE A 82 -9.98 -3.72 17.77
CA PHE A 82 -11.17 -4.27 17.11
C PHE A 82 -11.62 -3.38 15.94
N LEU A 83 -11.68 -2.07 16.14
CA LEU A 83 -12.07 -1.14 15.07
C LEU A 83 -11.07 -1.15 13.90
N SER A 84 -9.76 -1.14 14.18
CA SER A 84 -8.72 -1.26 13.16
C SER A 84 -8.86 -2.52 12.34
N PHE A 85 -9.15 -3.65 12.99
CA PHE A 85 -9.38 -4.92 12.32
C PHE A 85 -10.59 -4.85 11.40
N VAL A 86 -11.72 -4.33 11.89
CA VAL A 86 -12.95 -4.17 11.09
C VAL A 86 -12.73 -3.24 9.91
N VAL A 87 -12.11 -2.08 10.12
CA VAL A 87 -11.80 -1.11 9.06
C VAL A 87 -10.95 -1.76 7.97
N GLY A 88 -9.86 -2.43 8.35
CA GLY A 88 -9.00 -3.11 7.37
C GLY A 88 -9.69 -4.29 6.67
N SER A 89 -10.61 -4.99 7.35
CA SER A 89 -11.30 -6.17 6.79
C SER A 89 -12.41 -5.82 5.79
N ILE A 90 -13.03 -4.65 5.95
CA ILE A 90 -14.11 -4.11 5.09
C ILE A 90 -13.52 -3.25 3.95
N SER A 91 -12.20 -3.29 3.77
CA SER A 91 -11.55 -2.46 2.77
C SER A 91 -11.57 -3.11 1.39
N ALA A 92 -12.09 -2.36 0.41
CA ALA A 92 -12.14 -2.77 -0.99
C ALA A 92 -10.89 -2.30 -1.74
N GLY A 93 -10.48 -3.10 -2.73
CA GLY A 93 -9.39 -2.74 -3.63
C GLY A 93 -7.99 -3.12 -3.15
N PRO A 94 -6.97 -2.69 -3.91
CA PRO A 94 -5.59 -3.14 -3.71
C PRO A 94 -4.92 -2.48 -2.51
N ILE A 95 -3.97 -3.18 -1.89
CA ILE A 95 -3.33 -2.73 -0.63
C ILE A 95 -2.62 -1.38 -0.74
N TYR A 96 -2.10 -1.02 -1.92
CA TYR A 96 -1.46 0.28 -2.10
C TYR A 96 -2.42 1.46 -1.85
N ALA A 97 -3.73 1.25 -2.01
CA ALA A 97 -4.76 2.23 -1.69
C ALA A 97 -4.88 2.50 -0.17
N ALA A 98 -4.48 1.55 0.68
CA ALA A 98 -4.53 1.68 2.12
C ALA A 98 -3.51 2.70 2.65
N PHE A 99 -2.36 2.83 1.97
CA PHE A 99 -1.24 3.61 2.49
C PHE A 99 -1.56 5.11 2.64
N PRO A 100 -2.13 5.82 1.64
CA PRO A 100 -2.53 7.22 1.82
C PRO A 100 -3.47 7.42 3.01
N MET A 101 -4.47 6.55 3.15
CA MET A 101 -5.43 6.59 4.25
C MET A 101 -4.75 6.36 5.60
N CYS A 102 -3.90 5.35 5.71
CA CYS A 102 -3.14 5.07 6.92
C CYS A 102 -2.19 6.20 7.30
N VAL A 103 -1.55 6.86 6.33
CA VAL A 103 -0.72 8.04 6.56
C VAL A 103 -1.56 9.19 7.12
N MET A 104 -2.76 9.44 6.55
CA MET A 104 -3.70 10.44 7.06
C MET A 104 -4.14 10.13 8.50
N LEU A 105 -4.57 8.90 8.78
CA LEU A 105 -4.97 8.46 10.11
C LEU A 105 -3.83 8.60 11.12
N HIS A 106 -2.61 8.22 10.74
CA HIS A 106 -1.43 8.35 11.59
C HIS A 106 -1.09 9.82 11.89
N LYS A 107 -1.13 10.71 10.89
CA LYS A 107 -0.97 12.16 11.08
C LYS A 107 -2.00 12.75 12.04
N LYS A 108 -3.22 12.18 12.06
CA LYS A 108 -4.29 12.54 13.00
C LYS A 108 -4.20 11.88 14.38
N GLY A 109 -3.15 11.13 14.67
CA GLY A 109 -2.92 10.57 16.00
C GLY A 109 -3.45 9.16 16.21
N ALA A 110 -3.80 8.42 15.14
CA ALA A 110 -3.97 6.98 15.23
C ALA A 110 -2.65 6.33 15.68
N SER A 111 -2.73 5.33 16.56
CA SER A 111 -1.53 4.65 17.06
C SER A 111 -0.89 3.78 15.98
N LEU A 112 0.45 3.67 16.00
CA LEU A 112 1.17 2.81 15.05
C LEU A 112 0.68 1.35 15.10
N ARG A 113 0.35 0.84 16.29
CA ARG A 113 -0.26 -0.49 16.45
C ARG A 113 -1.54 -0.63 15.62
N ASN A 114 -2.44 0.33 15.73
CA ASN A 114 -3.73 0.31 15.05
C ASN A 114 -3.57 0.49 13.52
N ILE A 115 -2.58 1.25 13.08
CA ILE A 115 -2.22 1.36 11.65
C ILE A 115 -1.72 0.03 11.09
N ILE A 116 -0.83 -0.65 11.82
CA ILE A 116 -0.32 -1.96 11.41
C ILE A 116 -1.48 -2.96 11.30
N ILE A 117 -2.40 -2.97 12.27
CA ILE A 117 -3.57 -3.86 12.23
C ILE A 117 -4.45 -3.57 11.01
N ILE A 118 -4.69 -2.30 10.65
CA ILE A 118 -5.45 -1.95 9.45
C ILE A 118 -4.74 -2.49 8.20
N LEU A 119 -3.45 -2.21 8.03
CA LEU A 119 -2.68 -2.64 6.86
C LEU A 119 -2.60 -4.16 6.75
N SER A 120 -2.36 -4.85 7.87
CA SER A 120 -2.34 -6.31 7.91
C SER A 120 -3.71 -6.88 7.58
N SER A 121 -4.78 -6.38 8.19
CA SER A 121 -6.14 -6.88 7.91
C SER A 121 -6.53 -6.65 6.45
N TRP A 122 -6.20 -5.50 5.86
CA TRP A 122 -6.41 -5.24 4.43
C TRP A 122 -5.65 -6.23 3.55
N ALA A 123 -4.42 -6.60 3.93
CA ALA A 123 -3.58 -7.52 3.17
C ALA A 123 -4.13 -8.95 3.13
N VAL A 124 -4.61 -9.46 4.28
CA VAL A 124 -4.93 -10.89 4.46
C VAL A 124 -6.43 -11.19 4.64
N ILE A 125 -7.21 -10.27 5.18
CA ILE A 125 -8.61 -10.47 5.52
C ILE A 125 -9.43 -9.61 4.56
N LYS A 126 -9.72 -10.18 3.40
CA LYS A 126 -10.67 -9.58 2.47
C LYS A 126 -12.01 -10.28 2.72
N VAL A 127 -12.92 -9.61 3.42
CA VAL A 127 -14.33 -10.02 3.34
C VAL A 127 -14.71 -9.87 1.86
N PRO A 128 -15.15 -10.92 1.15
CA PRO A 128 -15.53 -10.79 -0.25
C PRO A 128 -16.65 -9.75 -0.33
N MET A 129 -16.32 -8.59 -0.90
CA MET A 129 -17.28 -7.50 -1.05
C MET A 129 -18.03 -7.57 -2.38
N LEU A 130 -17.67 -8.53 -3.24
CA LEU A 130 -18.33 -9.03 -4.45
C LEU A 130 -17.69 -10.38 -4.82
#